data_AF-A0A955QZM1-F1
#
_entry.id   AF-A0A955QZM1-F1
#
_cell.length_a   1.000
_cell.length_b   1.000
_cell.length_c   1.000
_cell.angle_alpha   90.00
_cell.angle_beta   90.00
_cell.angle_gamma   90.00
#
_symmetry.space_group_name_H-M   'P 1'
#
loop_
_entity.id
_entity.type
_entity.pdbx_description
1 polymer ?
#
loop_
_entity_poly.entity_id
_entity_poly.type
_entity_poly.pdbx_seq_one_letter_code
_entity_poly.pdbx_strand_id
1 'polypeptide(L)'
;MNSIKRAPLLLKFGLILLVVLIATGAQAGTDETPEYDLFQNPEGYGLLLFPKGVASSELETFIHSLDFKLVDSGRTAMRFGEKKENLTYMMPRDVQEKHNMTKFIILQVLAGGKGILVGIFEQRYGLTLPPKIFSLDEVEQNIPKTLDLFRAQDGQQKT
;
A
#
# COMPACT_ATOMS: atom_id res chain seq x y z
N MET A 1 -18.11 -31.34 58.07
CA MET A 1 -16.97 -30.52 58.55
C MET A 1 -16.07 -30.25 57.35
N ASN A 2 -15.83 -28.96 57.08
CA ASN A 2 -14.87 -28.35 56.13
C ASN A 2 -15.13 -28.40 54.62
N SER A 3 -15.80 -27.30 54.21
CA SER A 3 -15.69 -26.55 52.95
C SER A 3 -14.25 -26.36 52.45
N ILE A 4 -14.03 -26.55 51.15
CA ILE A 4 -13.10 -25.71 50.36
C ILE A 4 -13.75 -25.43 48.99
N LYS A 5 -14.24 -24.19 48.83
CA LYS A 5 -14.54 -23.57 47.53
C LYS A 5 -13.22 -23.20 46.85
N ARG A 6 -13.01 -23.54 45.57
CA ARG A 6 -12.29 -22.69 44.60
C ARG A 6 -12.87 -22.83 43.19
N ALA A 7 -13.08 -21.68 42.58
CA ALA A 7 -13.75 -21.38 41.31
C ALA A 7 -12.93 -21.82 40.06
N PRO A 8 -13.52 -21.82 38.86
CA PRO A 8 -12.91 -22.39 37.67
C PRO A 8 -11.82 -21.47 37.11
N LEU A 9 -10.61 -22.01 36.95
CA LEU A 9 -9.54 -21.33 36.23
C LEU A 9 -9.79 -21.52 34.72
N LEU A 10 -10.54 -20.57 34.15
CA LEU A 10 -10.57 -20.32 32.71
C LEU A 10 -9.13 -20.05 32.25
N LEU A 11 -8.48 -21.09 31.72
CA LEU A 11 -7.22 -20.97 31.02
C LEU A 11 -7.53 -20.24 29.71
N LYS A 12 -7.23 -18.93 29.69
CA LYS A 12 -7.23 -18.11 28.50
C LYS A 12 -6.30 -18.78 27.50
N PHE A 13 -6.85 -19.39 26.45
CA PHE A 13 -6.07 -19.79 25.29
C PHE A 13 -5.59 -18.51 24.60
N GLY A 14 -4.41 -18.03 25.02
CA GLY A 14 -3.63 -17.08 24.25
C GLY A 14 -3.26 -17.75 22.95
N LEU A 15 -3.73 -17.17 21.84
CA LEU A 15 -3.30 -17.51 20.50
C LEU A 15 -1.78 -17.25 20.41
N ILE A 16 -0.96 -18.29 20.59
CA ILE A 16 0.47 -18.21 20.33
C ILE A 16 0.63 -18.31 18.81
N LEU A 17 0.75 -17.15 18.16
CA LEU A 17 1.22 -17.07 16.79
C LEU A 17 2.74 -17.32 16.81
N LEU A 18 3.13 -18.60 16.69
CA LEU A 18 4.53 -19.00 16.56
C LEU A 18 4.98 -18.75 15.11
N VAL A 19 5.53 -17.57 14.82
CA VAL A 19 6.31 -17.34 13.59
C VAL A 19 7.71 -17.88 13.83
N VAL A 20 8.01 -19.08 13.32
CA VAL A 20 9.36 -19.65 13.33
C VAL A 20 10.21 -18.88 12.32
N LEU A 21 11.02 -17.93 12.82
CA LEU A 21 12.12 -17.34 12.07
C LEU A 21 13.26 -18.37 12.02
N ILE A 22 13.35 -19.10 10.91
CA ILE A 22 14.56 -19.85 10.58
C ILE A 22 15.65 -18.82 10.24
N ALA A 23 16.51 -18.55 11.21
CA ALA A 23 17.76 -17.83 10.99
C ALA A 23 18.76 -18.75 10.30
N THR A 24 18.70 -18.80 8.96
CA THR A 24 19.75 -19.40 8.14
C THR A 24 20.46 -18.28 7.37
N GLY A 25 21.70 -18.01 7.77
CA GLY A 25 22.73 -17.40 6.93
C GLY A 25 22.48 -15.95 6.54
N ALA A 26 22.98 -15.02 7.37
CA ALA A 26 23.22 -13.65 6.94
C ALA A 26 24.29 -13.64 5.83
N GLN A 27 23.87 -13.81 4.58
CA GLN A 27 24.47 -13.10 3.48
C GLN A 27 23.81 -11.72 3.47
N ALA A 28 24.55 -10.71 3.93
CA ALA A 28 24.23 -9.32 3.67
C ALA A 28 24.38 -9.09 2.15
N GLY A 29 23.38 -9.51 1.39
CA GLY A 29 23.10 -8.94 0.08
C GLY A 29 22.73 -7.48 0.32
N THR A 30 23.16 -6.59 -0.56
CA THR A 30 22.72 -5.20 -0.54
C THR A 30 21.19 -5.16 -0.59
N ASP A 31 20.56 -4.89 0.55
CA ASP A 31 19.12 -4.70 0.76
C ASP A 31 18.62 -3.47 -0.01
N GLU A 32 18.69 -3.50 -1.33
CA GLU A 32 18.17 -2.43 -2.17
C GLU A 32 16.67 -2.67 -2.36
N THR A 33 15.87 -2.04 -1.50
CA THR A 33 14.42 -1.92 -1.70
C THR A 33 14.15 -1.31 -3.08
N PRO A 34 13.07 -1.74 -3.78
CA PRO A 34 12.76 -1.22 -5.11
C PRO A 34 12.67 0.30 -5.12
N GLU A 35 13.10 0.92 -6.22
CA GLU A 35 12.87 2.33 -6.47
C GLU A 35 11.44 2.58 -6.97
N TYR A 36 10.91 3.77 -6.69
CA TYR A 36 9.59 4.22 -7.10
C TYR A 36 9.65 5.54 -7.85
N ASP A 37 8.61 5.78 -8.64
CA ASP A 37 8.20 7.09 -9.11
C ASP A 37 6.87 7.47 -8.47
N LEU A 38 6.79 8.69 -7.98
CA LEU A 38 5.62 9.23 -7.30
C LEU A 38 5.02 10.34 -8.14
N PHE A 39 3.75 10.17 -8.46
CA PHE A 39 2.97 11.11 -9.22
C PHE A 39 1.89 11.73 -8.35
N GLN A 40 1.51 12.97 -8.68
CA GLN A 40 0.39 13.66 -8.05
C GLN A 40 -0.45 14.36 -9.13
N ASN A 41 -1.77 14.31 -8.98
CA ASN A 41 -2.70 15.02 -9.86
C ASN A 41 -3.08 16.41 -9.29
N PRO A 42 -3.78 17.29 -10.04
CA PRO A 42 -4.17 18.63 -9.57
C PRO A 42 -5.08 18.66 -8.35
N GLU A 43 -5.73 17.54 -8.02
CA GLU A 43 -6.60 17.40 -6.84
C GLU A 43 -5.80 17.04 -5.58
N GLY A 44 -4.50 16.75 -5.72
CA GLY A 44 -3.62 16.36 -4.63
C GLY A 44 -3.56 14.86 -4.36
N TYR A 45 -4.26 14.03 -5.13
CA TYR A 45 -4.20 12.57 -5.02
C TYR A 45 -2.89 12.04 -5.58
N GLY A 46 -2.34 11.02 -4.92
CA GLY A 46 -1.10 10.38 -5.32
C GLY A 46 -1.25 9.10 -6.13
N LEU A 47 -0.23 8.79 -6.91
CA LEU A 47 -0.01 7.48 -7.51
C LEU A 47 1.46 7.11 -7.34
N LEU A 48 1.73 6.02 -6.63
CA LEU A 48 3.06 5.48 -6.41
C LEU A 48 3.26 4.26 -7.31
N LEU A 49 4.24 4.35 -8.22
CA LEU A 49 4.54 3.33 -9.20
C LEU A 49 5.91 2.71 -8.92
N PHE A 50 5.98 1.38 -8.82
CA PHE A 50 7.23 0.66 -8.68
C PHE A 50 7.17 -0.74 -9.30
N PRO A 51 8.29 -1.38 -9.61
CA PRO A 51 9.64 -0.81 -9.62
C PRO A 51 9.80 0.26 -10.71
N LYS A 52 10.63 1.26 -10.43
CA LYS A 52 10.98 2.32 -11.39
C LYS A 52 11.54 1.73 -12.69
N GLY A 53 11.13 2.31 -13.82
CA GLY A 53 11.62 1.93 -15.17
C GLY A 53 11.08 0.60 -15.71
N VAL A 54 10.12 -0.03 -15.04
CA VAL A 54 9.53 -1.32 -15.47
C VAL A 54 8.13 -1.15 -16.07
N ALA A 55 7.51 0.03 -15.94
CA ALA A 55 6.20 0.29 -16.52
C ALA A 55 6.23 0.28 -18.06
N SER A 56 5.15 -0.21 -18.67
CA SER A 56 4.98 -0.08 -20.12
C SER A 56 4.68 1.37 -20.48
N SER A 57 5.01 1.77 -21.71
CA SER A 57 4.64 3.09 -22.24
C SER A 57 3.13 3.32 -22.24
N GLU A 58 2.34 2.25 -22.34
CA GLU A 58 0.88 2.30 -22.26
C GLU A 58 0.42 2.70 -20.85
N LEU A 59 0.97 2.06 -19.81
CA LEU A 59 0.68 2.43 -18.43
C LEU A 59 1.11 3.87 -18.11
N GLU A 60 2.28 4.30 -18.59
CA GLU A 60 2.74 5.68 -18.43
C GLU A 60 1.81 6.68 -19.13
N THR A 61 1.42 6.38 -20.38
CA THR A 61 0.47 7.20 -21.15
C THR A 61 -0.86 7.31 -20.41
N PHE A 62 -1.36 6.18 -19.87
CA PHE A 62 -2.59 6.16 -19.08
C PHE A 62 -2.47 7.05 -17.83
N ILE A 63 -1.39 6.91 -17.05
CA ILE A 63 -1.14 7.75 -15.87
C ILE A 63 -1.18 9.24 -16.25
N HIS A 64 -0.50 9.63 -17.33
CA HIS A 64 -0.50 11.01 -17.80
C HIS A 64 -1.86 11.49 -18.30
N SER A 65 -2.67 10.60 -18.90
CA SER A 65 -4.03 10.94 -19.34
C SER A 65 -4.97 11.32 -18.19
N LEU A 66 -4.63 10.94 -16.95
CA LEU A 66 -5.32 11.29 -15.71
C LEU A 66 -4.72 12.53 -15.01
N ASP A 67 -3.92 13.33 -15.72
CA ASP A 67 -3.23 14.54 -15.23
C ASP A 67 -2.23 14.30 -14.09
N PHE A 68 -1.79 13.05 -13.88
CA PHE A 68 -0.74 12.75 -12.93
C PHE A 68 0.62 13.22 -13.46
N LYS A 69 1.33 13.99 -12.64
CA LYS A 69 2.67 14.50 -12.92
C LYS A 69 3.67 13.94 -11.92
N LEU A 70 4.87 13.60 -12.38
CA LEU A 70 5.95 13.17 -11.50
C LEU A 70 6.33 14.29 -10.53
N VAL A 71 6.31 14.01 -9.23
CA VAL A 71 6.65 14.98 -8.17
C VAL A 71 7.82 14.53 -7.29
N ASP A 72 8.11 13.23 -7.26
CA ASP A 72 9.24 12.69 -6.51
C ASP A 72 9.63 11.29 -7.03
N SER A 73 10.83 10.84 -6.67
CA SER A 73 11.33 9.50 -6.94
C SER A 73 12.33 9.11 -5.85
N GLY A 74 12.41 7.84 -5.53
CA GLY A 74 13.38 7.39 -4.54
C GLY A 74 13.28 5.90 -4.25
N ARG A 75 13.87 5.49 -3.14
CA ARG A 75 13.77 4.10 -2.65
C ARG A 75 12.54 3.93 -1.79
N THR A 76 11.82 2.84 -2.03
CA THR A 76 10.64 2.50 -1.22
C THR A 76 11.03 2.19 0.22
N ALA A 77 10.09 2.38 1.13
CA ALA A 77 10.16 1.93 2.50
C ALA A 77 9.06 0.90 2.76
N MET A 78 9.42 -0.20 3.41
CA MET A 78 8.44 -1.18 3.89
C MET A 78 7.62 -0.54 5.01
N ARG A 79 6.30 -0.38 4.79
CA ARG A 79 5.44 0.38 5.70
C ARG A 79 4.11 -0.31 5.92
N PHE A 80 3.65 -0.25 7.17
CA PHE A 80 2.30 -0.64 7.53
C PHE A 80 1.30 0.46 7.15
N GLY A 81 0.09 0.07 6.79
CA GLY A 81 -1.06 0.97 6.87
C GLY A 81 -1.28 1.45 8.30
N GLU A 82 -2.02 2.54 8.49
CA GLU A 82 -2.21 3.14 9.83
C GLU A 82 -2.80 2.15 10.86
N LYS A 83 -3.70 1.28 10.40
CA LYS A 83 -4.30 0.21 11.23
C LYS A 83 -3.38 -0.98 11.50
N LYS A 84 -2.19 -1.02 10.89
CA LYS A 84 -1.19 -2.11 11.00
C LYS A 84 -1.66 -3.49 10.54
N GLU A 85 -2.75 -3.54 9.78
CA GLU A 85 -3.32 -4.78 9.24
C GLU A 85 -2.62 -5.23 7.95
N ASN A 86 -2.13 -4.26 7.16
CA ASN A 86 -1.49 -4.49 5.86
C ASN A 86 -0.10 -3.86 5.84
N LEU A 87 0.82 -4.50 5.12
CA LEU A 87 2.22 -4.09 4.95
C LEU A 87 2.56 -4.13 3.45
N THR A 88 3.10 -3.04 2.91
CA THR A 88 3.59 -3.00 1.52
C THR A 88 4.70 -1.95 1.36
N TYR A 89 5.36 -1.97 0.19
CA TYR A 89 6.33 -0.95 -0.18
C TYR A 89 5.59 0.35 -0.54
N MET A 90 6.00 1.44 0.10
CA MET A 90 5.45 2.79 -0.13
C MET A 90 6.60 3.80 -0.18
N MET A 91 6.30 5.05 -0.51
CA MET A 91 7.24 6.15 -0.31
C MET A 91 7.60 6.29 1.18
N PRO A 92 8.81 6.78 1.52
CA PRO A 92 9.14 7.21 2.87
C PRO A 92 8.12 8.18 3.47
N ARG A 93 8.01 8.22 4.80
CA ARG A 93 6.99 9.02 5.49
C ARG A 93 7.24 10.53 5.34
N ASP A 94 8.49 10.95 5.40
CA ASP A 94 8.91 12.33 5.16
C ASP A 94 8.56 12.79 3.74
N VAL A 95 8.68 11.93 2.73
CA VAL A 95 8.21 12.22 1.36
C VAL A 95 6.69 12.35 1.30
N GLN A 96 5.95 11.48 1.99
CA GLN A 96 4.50 11.58 2.08
C GLN A 96 4.06 12.91 2.70
N GLU A 97 4.70 13.33 3.79
CA GLU A 97 4.43 14.58 4.49
C GLU A 97 4.80 15.81 3.64
N LYS A 98 5.96 15.77 2.97
CA LYS A 98 6.43 16.81 2.04
C LYS A 98 5.38 17.15 0.96
N HIS A 99 4.67 16.15 0.46
CA HIS A 99 3.66 16.29 -0.60
C HIS A 99 2.21 16.33 -0.08
N ASN A 100 2.01 16.43 1.24
CA ASN A 100 0.69 16.45 1.91
C ASN A 100 -0.24 15.30 1.47
N MET A 101 0.31 14.10 1.30
CA MET A 101 -0.39 13.05 0.58
C MET A 101 -1.20 12.16 1.51
N THR A 102 -2.50 12.43 1.57
CA THR A 102 -3.44 11.73 2.46
C THR A 102 -4.18 10.59 1.75
N LYS A 103 -4.22 10.60 0.42
CA LYS A 103 -4.81 9.55 -0.42
C LYS A 103 -3.90 9.26 -1.60
N PHE A 104 -3.57 7.99 -1.81
CA PHE A 104 -2.79 7.59 -2.98
C PHE A 104 -3.03 6.13 -3.37
N ILE A 105 -2.85 5.86 -4.65
CA ILE A 105 -2.90 4.52 -5.23
C ILE A 105 -1.48 3.99 -5.39
N ILE A 106 -1.28 2.71 -5.15
CA ILE A 106 0.00 2.02 -5.25
C ILE A 106 -0.10 1.04 -6.41
N LEU A 107 0.79 1.15 -7.39
CA LEU A 107 0.91 0.23 -8.51
C LEU A 107 2.25 -0.49 -8.45
N GLN A 108 2.22 -1.79 -8.19
CA GLN A 108 3.38 -2.66 -8.27
C GLN A 108 3.33 -3.47 -9.56
N VAL A 109 4.18 -3.11 -10.52
CA VAL A 109 4.31 -3.84 -11.78
C VAL A 109 5.12 -5.11 -11.52
N LEU A 110 4.54 -6.26 -11.86
CA LEU A 110 5.19 -7.56 -11.71
C LEU A 110 6.10 -7.85 -12.91
N ALA A 111 7.31 -8.33 -12.62
CA ALA A 111 8.30 -8.64 -13.65
C ALA A 111 7.77 -9.62 -14.71
N GLY A 112 8.15 -9.39 -15.96
CA GLY A 112 7.78 -10.24 -17.09
C GLY A 112 6.32 -10.09 -17.53
N GLY A 113 5.70 -8.93 -17.30
CA GLY A 113 4.33 -8.65 -17.75
C GLY A 113 3.27 -9.46 -17.01
N LYS A 114 3.57 -9.93 -15.80
CA LYS A 114 2.67 -10.79 -15.01
C LYS A 114 1.45 -10.06 -14.42
N GLY A 115 1.27 -8.79 -14.76
CA GLY A 115 0.21 -7.92 -14.26
C GLY A 115 0.69 -6.95 -13.19
N ILE A 116 -0.27 -6.33 -12.52
CA ILE A 116 -0.07 -5.22 -11.60
C ILE A 116 -0.79 -5.54 -10.29
N LEU A 117 -0.07 -5.48 -9.16
CA LEU A 117 -0.72 -5.45 -7.85
C LEU A 117 -1.10 -4.01 -7.54
N VAL A 118 -2.33 -3.83 -7.04
CA VAL A 118 -2.86 -2.51 -6.69
C VAL A 118 -3.00 -2.43 -5.17
N GLY A 119 -2.56 -1.33 -4.59
CA GLY A 119 -2.86 -0.95 -3.22
C GLY A 119 -3.55 0.41 -3.17
N ILE A 120 -4.37 0.64 -2.16
CA ILE A 120 -5.03 1.93 -1.95
C ILE A 120 -4.71 2.38 -0.53
N PHE A 121 -4.07 3.53 -0.40
CA PHE A 121 -3.88 4.19 0.88
C PHE A 121 -4.83 5.37 0.98
N GLU A 122 -5.57 5.42 2.08
CA GLU A 122 -6.38 6.56 2.48
C GLU A 122 -6.15 6.74 3.99
N GLN A 123 -5.80 7.96 4.43
CA GLN A 123 -5.35 8.21 5.79
C GLN A 123 -6.34 7.73 6.86
N ARG A 124 -7.64 7.98 6.68
CA ARG A 124 -8.68 7.57 7.64
C ARG A 124 -8.99 6.08 7.59
N TYR A 125 -8.97 5.46 6.41
CA TYR A 125 -9.36 4.05 6.25
C TYR A 125 -8.18 3.08 6.33
N GLY A 126 -6.95 3.56 6.16
CA GLY A 126 -5.71 2.80 6.16
C GLY A 126 -5.31 2.29 4.78
N LEU A 127 -4.35 1.35 4.78
CA LEU A 127 -3.88 0.66 3.58
C LEU A 127 -4.79 -0.53 3.27
N THR A 128 -5.30 -0.58 2.04
CA THR A 128 -6.07 -1.72 1.50
C THR A 128 -5.27 -2.37 0.38
N LEU A 129 -5.09 -3.69 0.45
CA LEU A 129 -4.41 -4.49 -0.57
C LEU A 129 -5.36 -5.58 -1.08
N PRO A 130 -6.11 -5.34 -2.18
CA PRO A 130 -6.87 -6.39 -2.83
C PRO A 130 -5.97 -7.58 -3.17
N PRO A 131 -6.36 -8.84 -2.85
CA PRO A 131 -5.58 -10.03 -3.15
C PRO A 131 -5.76 -10.45 -4.62
N LYS A 132 -5.70 -9.49 -5.54
CA LYS A 132 -5.90 -9.68 -6.99
C LYS A 132 -4.73 -9.07 -7.74
N ILE A 133 -4.24 -9.81 -8.74
CA ILE A 133 -3.35 -9.30 -9.78
C ILE A 133 -4.25 -8.77 -10.90
N PHE A 134 -4.03 -7.52 -11.31
CA PHE A 134 -4.81 -6.85 -12.34
C PHE A 134 -4.05 -6.85 -13.67
N SER A 135 -4.77 -6.94 -14.79
CA SER A 135 -4.22 -6.57 -16.10
C SER A 135 -4.13 -5.04 -16.25
N LEU A 136 -3.45 -4.56 -17.29
CA LEU A 136 -3.44 -3.14 -17.61
C LEU A 136 -4.86 -2.61 -17.86
N ASP A 137 -5.64 -3.27 -18.71
CA ASP A 137 -7.04 -2.90 -18.99
C ASP A 137 -7.88 -2.78 -17.72
N GLU A 138 -7.69 -3.68 -16.75
CA GLU A 138 -8.41 -3.63 -15.48
C GLU A 138 -7.93 -2.47 -14.61
N VAL A 139 -6.64 -2.14 -14.62
CA VAL A 139 -6.12 -0.93 -13.96
C VAL A 139 -6.75 0.30 -14.59
N GLU A 140 -6.74 0.41 -15.93
CA GLU A 140 -7.31 1.54 -16.66
C GLU A 140 -8.79 1.76 -16.34
N GLN A 141 -9.55 0.68 -16.16
CA GLN A 141 -10.97 0.75 -15.80
C GLN A 141 -11.24 1.08 -14.33
N ASN A 142 -10.32 0.76 -13.40
CA ASN A 142 -10.58 0.85 -11.96
C ASN A 142 -9.92 2.05 -11.27
N ILE A 143 -8.82 2.58 -11.82
CA ILE A 143 -8.19 3.79 -11.29
C ILE A 143 -9.14 4.99 -11.32
N PRO A 144 -9.85 5.31 -12.43
CA PRO A 144 -10.78 6.43 -12.45
C PRO A 144 -11.89 6.30 -11.41
N LYS A 145 -12.43 5.08 -11.22
CA LYS A 145 -13.44 4.79 -10.19
C LYS A 145 -12.90 5.02 -8.78
N THR A 146 -11.64 4.67 -8.54
CA THR A 146 -10.98 4.91 -7.25
C THR A 146 -10.83 6.41 -6.99
N LEU A 147 -10.49 7.20 -8.01
CA LEU A 147 -10.44 8.66 -7.90
C LEU A 147 -11.83 9.25 -7.62
N ASP A 148 -12.89 8.75 -8.26
CA ASP A 148 -14.27 9.18 -7.97
C ASP A 148 -14.67 8.90 -6.52
N LEU A 149 -14.22 7.78 -5.95
CA LEU A 149 -14.42 7.49 -4.53
C LEU A 149 -13.65 8.47 -3.63
N PHE A 150 -12.41 8.82 -3.97
CA PHE A 150 -11.67 9.85 -3.23
C PHE A 150 -12.40 11.19 -3.24
N ARG A 151 -12.90 11.63 -4.41
CA ARG A 151 -13.68 12.86 -4.57
C ARG A 151 -14.97 12.84 -3.76
N ALA A 152 -15.70 11.73 -3.79
CA ALA A 152 -16.93 11.58 -3.02
C ALA A 152 -16.67 11.67 -1.51
N GLN A 153 -15.58 11.06 -1.03
CA GLN A 153 -15.17 11.14 0.36
C GLN A 153 -14.77 12.56 0.78
N ASP A 154 -14.06 13.29 -0.08
CA ASP A 154 -13.71 14.69 0.17
C ASP A 154 -14.95 15.59 0.21
N GLY A 155 -15.93 15.33 -0.65
CA GLY A 155 -17.22 16.02 -0.63
C GLY A 155 -17.98 15.81 0.69
N GLN A 156 -18.01 14.58 1.20
CA GLN A 156 -18.63 14.24 2.49
C GLN A 156 -17.94 14.88 3.69
N GLN A 157 -16.67 15.27 3.57
CA GLN A 157 -15.95 15.96 4.65
C GLN A 157 -16.21 17.47 4.69
N LYS A 158 -16.79 18.04 3.62
CA LYS A 158 -17.10 19.48 3.52
C LYS A 158 -18.52 19.84 4.00
N THR A 159 -19.36 18.84 4.31
CA THR A 159 -20.73 18.98 4.81
C THR A 159 -20.80 18.67 6.30
#